data_AF-A0A2G9C230-F1
#
_entry.id   AF-A0A2G9C230-F1
#
_cell.length_a   1.000
_cell.length_b   1.000
_cell.length_c   1.000
_cell.angle_alpha   90.00
_cell.angle_beta   90.00
_cell.angle_gamma   90.00
#
_symmetry.space_group_name_H-M   'P 1'
#
loop_
_entity.id
_entity.type
_entity.pdbx_description
1 polymer ?
#
loop_
_entity_poly.entity_id
_entity_poly.type
_entity_poly.pdbx_seq_one_letter_code
_entity_poly.pdbx_strand_id
1 'polypeptide(L)'
;ACRAPELLTAGVVVQSCVVTVAGAAVETQVYMRPPREGKVEWMRIAFSQEEALLQRYGDGLKAISAKSNELWPTLRALAGDDRRRREEADRTATLERRAAAERAIRAAPGKGVADKDIAFLLWTWYQPSGESRVEQVHLLLKDGTGYQRLDLPPDELDLAGARRFQPERIIQWRRQGSDWQIRDLDDKDWRTVQGRPALPAEAGQRVDGTFTHSWYSILGGSSSQNRFHFHGDGQFEQSGRSVFGTGAMAAAAGVTGMATTSYSRGGSTGTSSVSAVGAGAGGGTKRRRNGADFTGRYRLERWAMVVERDNGEQQRVLFAFSGPERRSVFIKDTGYSK
;
A
#
# COMPACT_ATOMS: atom_id res chain seq x y z
N ALA A 1 2.70 -29.48 1.02
CA ALA A 1 1.91 -29.78 -0.19
C ALA A 1 0.78 -28.77 -0.38
N CYS A 2 0.63 -28.19 -1.56
CA CYS A 2 -0.39 -27.17 -1.84
C CYS A 2 -1.48 -27.69 -2.77
N ARG A 3 -2.73 -27.28 -2.53
CA ARG A 3 -3.85 -27.50 -3.45
C ARG A 3 -3.78 -26.52 -4.63
N ALA A 4 -4.46 -26.86 -5.73
CA ALA A 4 -4.62 -25.96 -6.86
C ALA A 4 -5.25 -24.62 -6.39
N PRO A 5 -4.78 -23.47 -6.90
CA PRO A 5 -5.33 -22.18 -6.50
C PRO A 5 -6.81 -22.07 -6.86
N GLU A 6 -7.62 -21.57 -5.93
CA GLU A 6 -9.04 -21.30 -6.14
C GLU A 6 -9.26 -19.81 -6.37
N LEU A 7 -10.15 -19.47 -7.32
CA LEU A 7 -10.49 -18.08 -7.62
C LEU A 7 -11.79 -17.73 -6.89
N LEU A 8 -11.69 -16.90 -5.87
CA LEU A 8 -12.83 -16.39 -5.12
C LEU A 8 -13.45 -15.16 -5.81
N THR A 9 -14.61 -14.75 -5.30
CA THR A 9 -15.34 -13.54 -5.70
C THR A 9 -14.43 -12.30 -5.64
N ALA A 10 -14.66 -11.33 -6.55
CA ALA A 10 -13.82 -10.14 -6.73
C ALA A 10 -12.37 -10.39 -7.22
N GLY A 11 -12.07 -11.60 -7.70
CA GLY A 11 -10.81 -11.93 -8.37
C GLY A 11 -9.67 -12.31 -7.42
N VAL A 12 -9.97 -12.49 -6.13
CA VAL A 12 -9.01 -12.95 -5.11
C VAL A 12 -8.63 -14.41 -5.41
N VAL A 13 -7.35 -14.71 -5.44
CA VAL A 13 -6.80 -16.06 -5.58
C VAL A 13 -6.43 -16.58 -4.20
N VAL A 14 -6.91 -17.77 -3.86
CA VAL A 14 -6.56 -18.45 -2.61
C VAL A 14 -5.74 -19.69 -2.91
N GLN A 15 -4.67 -19.88 -2.16
CA GLN A 15 -3.86 -21.09 -2.22
C GLN A 15 -3.74 -21.68 -0.81
N SER A 16 -4.27 -22.90 -0.66
CA SER A 16 -4.18 -23.66 0.59
C SER A 16 -2.99 -24.60 0.52
N CYS A 17 -2.11 -24.51 1.51
CA CYS A 17 -0.90 -25.30 1.64
C CYS A 17 -0.87 -25.99 3.00
N VAL A 18 -0.52 -27.27 3.02
CA VAL A 18 -0.15 -27.98 4.24
C VAL A 18 1.38 -27.93 4.35
N VAL A 19 1.88 -27.31 5.41
CA VAL A 19 3.30 -27.15 5.73
C VAL A 19 3.63 -27.91 7.00
N THR A 20 4.80 -28.54 7.07
CA THR A 20 5.23 -29.24 8.27
C THR A 20 6.08 -28.31 9.14
N VAL A 21 5.63 -28.02 10.36
CA VAL A 21 6.33 -27.20 11.35
C VAL A 21 6.65 -28.10 12.55
N ALA A 22 7.94 -28.22 12.90
CA ALA A 22 8.41 -29.08 14.00
C ALA A 22 7.87 -30.54 13.96
N GLY A 23 7.67 -31.09 12.76
CA GLY A 23 7.13 -32.44 12.56
C GLY A 23 5.60 -32.53 12.52
N ALA A 24 4.87 -31.43 12.78
CA ALA A 24 3.41 -31.37 12.70
C ALA A 24 2.92 -30.70 11.41
N ALA A 25 1.88 -31.25 10.79
CA ALA A 25 1.25 -30.65 9.61
C ALA A 25 0.34 -29.47 10.01
N VAL A 26 0.65 -28.29 9.48
CA VAL A 26 -0.07 -27.03 9.68
C VAL A 26 -0.69 -26.60 8.34
N GLU A 27 -1.99 -26.33 8.33
CA GLU A 27 -2.66 -25.76 7.17
C GLU A 27 -2.47 -24.25 7.14
N THR A 28 -2.02 -23.73 6.01
CA THR A 28 -1.74 -22.32 5.72
C THR A 28 -2.53 -21.90 4.50
N GLN A 29 -3.20 -20.74 4.57
CA GLN A 29 -3.93 -20.19 3.44
C GLN A 29 -3.32 -18.84 3.04
N VAL A 30 -3.03 -18.70 1.75
CA VAL A 30 -2.47 -17.49 1.15
C VAL A 30 -3.55 -16.84 0.28
N TYR A 31 -3.87 -15.57 0.57
CA TYR A 31 -4.87 -14.80 -0.17
C TYR A 31 -4.18 -13.71 -1.00
N MET A 32 -4.45 -13.68 -2.31
CA MET A 32 -3.84 -12.75 -3.26
C MET A 32 -4.92 -12.01 -4.04
N ARG A 33 -4.93 -10.68 -4.02
CA ARG A 33 -5.83 -9.88 -4.87
C ARG A 33 -5.07 -9.36 -6.09
N PRO A 34 -5.67 -9.35 -7.30
CA PRO A 34 -5.06 -8.73 -8.47
C PRO A 34 -4.84 -7.23 -8.23
N PRO A 35 -3.77 -6.64 -8.79
CA PRO A 35 -3.50 -5.22 -8.64
C PRO A 35 -4.68 -4.38 -9.15
N ARG A 36 -5.03 -3.32 -8.42
CA ARG A 36 -5.93 -2.26 -8.89
C ARG A 36 -5.22 -0.92 -8.76
N GLU A 37 -5.37 -0.05 -9.75
CA GLU A 37 -4.75 1.29 -9.76
C GLU A 37 -3.21 1.29 -9.58
N GLY A 38 -2.52 0.23 -10.04
CA GLY A 38 -1.07 0.09 -9.85
C GLY A 38 -0.65 -0.22 -8.40
N LYS A 39 -1.58 -0.42 -7.47
CA LYS A 39 -1.33 -0.87 -6.10
C LYS A 39 -1.58 -2.37 -5.98
N VAL A 40 -0.66 -3.07 -5.34
CA VAL A 40 -0.82 -4.47 -4.93
C VAL A 40 -1.36 -4.46 -3.50
N GLU A 41 -2.63 -4.83 -3.31
CA GLU A 41 -3.23 -4.93 -1.97
C GLU A 41 -3.18 -6.38 -1.46
N TRP A 42 -2.57 -6.58 -0.29
CA TRP A 42 -2.51 -7.86 0.41
C TRP A 42 -3.62 -7.96 1.45
N MET A 43 -4.31 -9.10 1.50
CA MET A 43 -5.14 -9.48 2.65
C MET A 43 -4.56 -10.74 3.30
N ARG A 44 -3.54 -10.56 4.14
CA ARG A 44 -3.12 -11.50 5.21
C ARG A 44 -2.53 -12.86 4.78
N ILE A 45 -1.39 -13.22 5.37
CA ILE A 45 -0.94 -14.61 5.52
C ILE A 45 -1.35 -15.00 6.95
N ALA A 46 -2.26 -15.96 7.11
CA ALA A 46 -2.67 -16.43 8.43
C ALA A 46 -1.82 -17.64 8.84
N PHE A 47 -1.05 -17.50 9.92
CA PHE A 47 -0.42 -18.63 10.62
C PHE A 47 -1.18 -18.84 11.93
N SER A 48 -1.64 -20.06 12.20
CA SER A 48 -2.02 -20.46 13.56
C SER A 48 -0.73 -20.81 14.31
N GLN A 49 -0.36 -20.02 15.32
CA GLN A 49 0.84 -20.23 16.13
C GLN A 49 0.51 -20.14 17.63
N GLU A 50 0.15 -21.25 18.28
CA GLU A 50 0.28 -21.35 19.74
C GLU A 50 0.76 -22.75 20.15
N GLU A 51 2.06 -22.86 20.42
CA GLU A 51 2.76 -24.10 20.77
C GLU A 51 2.59 -24.47 22.27
N ALA A 52 2.28 -23.48 23.12
CA ALA A 52 2.11 -23.66 24.57
C ALA A 52 0.80 -24.37 25.00
N LEU A 53 -0.22 -24.37 24.14
CA LEU A 53 -1.50 -25.06 24.41
C LEU A 53 -1.42 -26.58 24.17
N LEU A 54 -0.48 -27.04 23.35
CA LEU A 54 -0.39 -28.44 22.93
C LEU A 54 0.33 -29.34 23.92
N GLN A 55 1.25 -28.81 24.73
CA GLN A 55 2.02 -29.63 25.68
C GLN A 55 1.35 -29.88 27.03
N ARG A 56 0.40 -29.05 27.48
CA ARG A 56 -0.08 -29.07 28.88
C ARG A 56 -1.26 -30.02 29.17
N TYR A 57 -1.95 -30.55 28.15
CA TYR A 57 -3.21 -31.28 28.33
C TYR A 57 -3.32 -32.60 27.55
N GLY A 58 -2.20 -33.19 27.14
CA GLY A 58 -2.14 -34.33 26.20
C GLY A 58 -3.07 -35.51 26.50
N ASP A 59 -3.22 -35.91 27.76
CA ASP A 59 -4.06 -37.07 28.12
C ASP A 59 -5.50 -36.69 28.49
N GLY A 60 -5.74 -35.48 29.01
CA GLY A 60 -7.08 -34.93 29.21
C GLY A 60 -7.79 -34.59 27.89
N LEU A 61 -7.03 -34.25 26.84
CA LEU A 61 -7.57 -33.92 25.52
C LEU A 61 -8.20 -35.12 24.82
N LYS A 62 -7.76 -36.36 25.09
CA LYS A 62 -8.37 -37.55 24.47
C LYS A 62 -9.77 -37.83 25.00
N ALA A 63 -9.97 -37.74 26.31
CA ALA A 63 -11.27 -37.90 26.95
C ALA A 63 -12.22 -36.74 26.67
N ILE A 64 -11.69 -35.51 26.57
CA ILE A 64 -12.46 -34.34 26.15
C ILE A 64 -12.81 -34.44 24.66
N SER A 65 -11.90 -34.85 23.75
CA SER A 65 -12.17 -34.91 22.29
C SER A 65 -13.36 -35.80 21.93
N ALA A 66 -13.63 -36.86 22.71
CA ALA A 66 -14.76 -37.74 22.50
C ALA A 66 -16.12 -37.04 22.80
N LYS A 67 -16.24 -36.31 23.92
CA LYS A 67 -17.45 -35.52 24.24
C LYS A 67 -17.54 -34.18 23.48
N SER A 68 -16.39 -33.64 23.14
CA SER A 68 -16.18 -32.39 22.41
C SER A 68 -16.62 -32.51 20.96
N ASN A 69 -16.38 -33.64 20.29
CA ASN A 69 -16.86 -33.88 18.92
C ASN A 69 -18.39 -33.94 18.80
N GLU A 70 -19.11 -34.25 19.88
CA GLU A 70 -20.57 -34.23 19.94
C GLU A 70 -21.14 -32.82 20.13
N LEU A 71 -20.44 -31.94 20.86
CA LEU A 71 -20.92 -30.59 21.23
C LEU A 71 -20.33 -29.46 20.36
N TRP A 72 -19.22 -29.72 19.66
CA TRP A 72 -18.50 -28.73 18.85
C TRP A 72 -19.27 -28.11 17.68
N PRO A 73 -20.15 -28.83 16.95
CA PRO A 73 -20.93 -28.22 15.88
C PRO A 73 -21.85 -27.11 16.43
N THR A 74 -22.48 -27.36 17.57
CA THR A 74 -23.40 -26.44 18.24
C THR A 74 -22.68 -25.24 18.86
N LEU A 75 -21.51 -25.47 19.49
CA LEU A 75 -20.70 -24.39 20.08
C LEU A 75 -19.96 -23.54 19.02
N ARG A 76 -19.51 -24.12 17.89
CA ARG A 76 -18.97 -23.34 16.74
C ARG A 76 -20.02 -22.46 16.10
N ALA A 77 -21.26 -22.96 15.98
CA ALA A 77 -22.39 -22.19 15.47
C ALA A 77 -22.75 -21.01 16.38
N LEU A 78 -22.62 -21.16 17.71
CA LEU A 78 -22.97 -20.12 18.70
C LEU A 78 -21.84 -19.12 19.00
N ALA A 79 -20.56 -19.50 18.90
CA ALA A 79 -19.43 -18.64 19.33
C ALA A 79 -18.58 -18.04 18.19
N GLY A 80 -18.51 -18.68 17.02
CA GLY A 80 -17.61 -18.27 15.93
C GLY A 80 -18.16 -17.18 15.01
N ASP A 81 -19.48 -17.15 14.83
CA ASP A 81 -20.12 -16.24 13.88
C ASP A 81 -20.31 -14.84 14.47
N ASP A 82 -20.69 -14.71 15.74
CA ASP A 82 -20.96 -13.39 16.33
C ASP A 82 -19.70 -12.57 16.61
N ARG A 83 -18.62 -13.19 17.09
CA ARG A 83 -17.34 -12.47 17.29
C ARG A 83 -16.73 -12.03 15.95
N ARG A 84 -16.71 -12.92 14.96
CA ARG A 84 -16.21 -12.59 13.61
C ARG A 84 -17.07 -11.51 12.95
N ARG A 85 -18.40 -11.59 13.05
CA ARG A 85 -19.31 -10.55 12.55
C ARG A 85 -19.08 -9.21 13.25
N ARG A 86 -18.80 -9.20 14.56
CA ARG A 86 -18.46 -7.96 15.31
C ARG A 86 -17.12 -7.39 14.87
N GLU A 87 -16.07 -8.21 14.77
CA GLU A 87 -14.75 -7.76 14.30
C GLU A 87 -14.78 -7.27 12.84
N GLU A 88 -15.55 -7.94 11.98
CA GLU A 88 -15.78 -7.54 10.60
C GLU A 88 -16.62 -6.27 10.50
N ALA A 89 -17.66 -6.12 11.32
CA ALA A 89 -18.45 -4.90 11.44
C ALA A 89 -17.60 -3.73 11.93
N ASP A 90 -16.77 -3.92 12.96
CA ASP A 90 -15.86 -2.91 13.49
C ASP A 90 -14.80 -2.50 12.45
N ARG A 91 -14.25 -3.47 11.72
CA ARG A 91 -13.31 -3.20 10.61
C ARG A 91 -14.00 -2.41 9.50
N THR A 92 -15.19 -2.82 9.11
CA THR A 92 -15.97 -2.15 8.06
C THR A 92 -16.33 -0.74 8.49
N ALA A 93 -16.84 -0.56 9.70
CA ALA A 93 -17.12 0.76 10.28
C ALA A 93 -15.86 1.64 10.39
N THR A 94 -14.69 1.03 10.63
CA THR A 94 -13.40 1.77 10.62
C THR A 94 -13.01 2.22 9.21
N LEU A 95 -13.16 1.35 8.21
CA LEU A 95 -12.89 1.68 6.81
C LEU A 95 -13.87 2.74 6.29
N GLU A 96 -15.14 2.63 6.62
CA GLU A 96 -16.16 3.61 6.28
C GLU A 96 -15.89 4.97 6.92
N ARG A 97 -15.49 5.01 8.20
CA ARG A 97 -15.07 6.25 8.87
C ARG A 97 -13.86 6.88 8.19
N ARG A 98 -12.86 6.09 7.80
CA ARG A 98 -11.70 6.59 7.03
C ARG A 98 -12.10 7.13 5.67
N ALA A 99 -12.89 6.38 4.90
CA ALA A 99 -13.38 6.82 3.60
C ALA A 99 -14.29 8.05 3.71
N ALA A 100 -15.06 8.18 4.80
CA ALA A 100 -15.84 9.39 5.08
C ALA A 100 -14.93 10.58 5.40
N ALA A 101 -13.89 10.39 6.23
CA ALA A 101 -12.91 11.43 6.51
C ALA A 101 -12.15 11.86 5.24
N GLU A 102 -11.70 10.92 4.40
CA GLU A 102 -11.05 11.19 3.12
C GLU A 102 -11.96 11.98 2.16
N ARG A 103 -13.25 11.64 2.09
CA ARG A 103 -14.23 12.41 1.31
C ARG A 103 -14.46 13.80 1.90
N ALA A 104 -14.48 13.92 3.22
CA ALA A 104 -14.75 15.17 3.91
C ALA A 104 -13.61 16.20 3.81
N ILE A 105 -12.39 15.76 3.49
CA ILE A 105 -11.24 16.66 3.28
C ILE A 105 -10.99 17.00 1.81
N ARG A 106 -11.78 16.45 0.88
CA ARG A 106 -11.61 16.68 -0.55
C ARG A 106 -12.55 17.78 -1.02
N ALA A 107 -11.97 18.92 -1.38
CA ALA A 107 -12.63 19.99 -2.10
C ALA A 107 -12.64 19.70 -3.61
N ALA A 108 -13.51 20.39 -4.35
CA ALA A 108 -13.43 20.43 -5.81
C ALA A 108 -12.11 21.10 -6.26
N PRO A 109 -11.57 20.78 -7.45
CA PRO A 109 -10.36 21.42 -7.96
C PRO A 109 -10.45 22.96 -7.93
N GLY A 110 -9.39 23.61 -7.44
CA GLY A 110 -9.34 25.06 -7.26
C GLY A 110 -10.12 25.62 -6.06
N LYS A 111 -10.71 24.77 -5.22
CA LYS A 111 -11.46 25.19 -4.00
C LYS A 111 -10.76 24.84 -2.69
N GLY A 112 -9.64 24.13 -2.74
CA GLY A 112 -8.77 23.86 -1.60
C GLY A 112 -7.82 25.01 -1.30
N VAL A 113 -6.60 24.67 -0.88
CA VAL A 113 -5.56 25.65 -0.52
C VAL A 113 -5.09 26.41 -1.76
N ALA A 114 -5.18 27.75 -1.71
CA ALA A 114 -4.74 28.61 -2.80
C ALA A 114 -3.21 28.74 -2.83
N ASP A 115 -2.63 28.78 -4.04
CA ASP A 115 -1.18 28.92 -4.26
C ASP A 115 -0.55 30.11 -3.51
N LYS A 116 -1.29 31.21 -3.34
CA LYS A 116 -0.82 32.40 -2.61
C LYS A 116 -0.53 32.13 -1.13
N ASP A 117 -1.18 31.12 -0.54
CA ASP A 117 -1.08 30.77 0.88
C ASP A 117 -0.05 29.64 1.11
N ILE A 118 0.35 28.94 0.04
CA ILE A 118 1.37 27.88 0.07
C ILE A 118 2.76 28.53 0.19
N ALA A 119 3.54 28.10 1.18
CA ALA A 119 4.96 28.41 1.23
C ALA A 119 5.72 27.52 0.24
N PHE A 120 5.60 26.20 0.40
CA PHE A 120 6.11 25.18 -0.52
C PHE A 120 5.60 23.79 -0.08
N LEU A 121 5.76 22.79 -0.95
CA LEU A 121 5.61 21.39 -0.56
C LEU A 121 6.99 20.88 -0.12
N LEU A 122 7.08 20.25 1.04
CA LEU A 122 8.32 19.66 1.55
C LEU A 122 8.30 18.16 1.28
N TRP A 123 9.15 17.70 0.36
CA TRP A 123 9.36 16.27 0.11
C TRP A 123 10.36 15.75 1.13
N THR A 124 9.89 14.94 2.07
CA THR A 124 10.65 14.34 3.16
C THR A 124 10.87 12.86 2.96
N TRP A 125 11.78 12.31 3.75
CA TRP A 125 12.01 10.88 3.78
C TRP A 125 12.59 10.43 5.12
N TYR A 126 12.40 9.15 5.40
CA TYR A 126 13.09 8.44 6.47
C TYR A 126 13.35 7.00 6.01
N GLN A 127 14.26 6.31 6.67
CA GLN A 127 14.55 4.91 6.36
C GLN A 127 14.30 4.07 7.62
N PRO A 128 13.21 3.28 7.65
CA PRO A 128 13.03 2.27 8.69
C PRO A 128 14.14 1.22 8.62
N SER A 129 14.54 0.67 9.76
CA SER A 129 15.55 -0.38 9.82
C SER A 129 15.10 -1.61 9.04
N GLY A 130 15.94 -2.11 8.13
CA GLY A 130 15.64 -3.29 7.32
C GLY A 130 14.65 -3.06 6.18
N GLU A 131 14.23 -1.82 5.91
CA GLU A 131 13.30 -1.48 4.85
C GLU A 131 13.85 -0.40 3.90
N SER A 132 13.16 -0.26 2.77
CA SER A 132 13.39 0.86 1.86
C SER A 132 13.02 2.20 2.50
N ARG A 133 13.66 3.25 1.99
CA ARG A 133 13.33 4.63 2.29
C ARG A 133 11.84 4.89 2.01
N VAL A 134 11.16 5.44 3.01
CA VAL A 134 9.79 5.93 2.90
C VAL A 134 9.84 7.41 2.58
N GLU A 135 9.19 7.79 1.50
CA GLU A 135 9.10 9.16 1.02
C GLU A 135 7.70 9.71 1.24
N GLN A 136 7.60 10.98 1.63
CA GLN A 136 6.33 11.66 1.89
C GLN A 136 6.42 13.11 1.44
N VAL A 137 5.27 13.73 1.21
CA VAL A 137 5.16 15.16 0.96
C VAL A 137 4.32 15.82 2.04
N HIS A 138 4.78 16.96 2.54
CA HIS A 138 4.04 17.82 3.46
C HIS A 138 3.67 19.12 2.75
N LEU A 139 2.43 19.59 2.93
CA LEU A 139 2.03 20.94 2.54
C LEU A 139 2.43 21.91 3.64
N LEU A 140 3.28 22.90 3.34
CA LEU A 140 3.65 23.94 4.29
C LEU A 140 3.07 25.29 3.85
N LEU A 141 2.40 25.97 4.77
CA LEU A 141 1.71 27.24 4.54
C LEU A 141 2.54 28.41 5.06
N LYS A 142 2.32 29.61 4.48
CA LYS A 142 3.05 30.82 4.86
C LYS A 142 2.78 31.30 6.29
N ASP A 143 1.67 30.87 6.88
CA ASP A 143 1.30 31.19 8.26
C ASP A 143 2.03 30.33 9.32
N GLY A 144 2.90 29.40 8.89
CA GLY A 144 3.64 28.50 9.78
C GLY A 144 2.90 27.20 10.13
N THR A 145 1.69 26.99 9.61
CA THR A 145 0.97 25.71 9.72
C THR A 145 1.18 24.84 8.48
N GLY A 146 0.77 23.57 8.54
CA GLY A 146 0.90 22.64 7.43
C GLY A 146 0.06 21.39 7.58
N TYR A 147 0.12 20.55 6.57
CA TYR A 147 -0.56 19.25 6.51
C TYR A 147 0.43 18.15 6.12
N GLN A 148 0.58 17.13 6.97
CA GLN A 148 1.52 16.03 6.73
C GLN A 148 0.92 14.91 5.88
N ARG A 149 1.78 14.18 5.13
CA ARG A 149 1.40 13.07 4.26
C ARG A 149 0.33 13.47 3.24
N LEU A 150 0.57 14.59 2.57
CA LEU A 150 -0.29 15.08 1.50
C LEU A 150 -0.35 14.04 0.37
N ASP A 151 -1.57 13.61 0.06
CA ASP A 151 -1.92 12.67 -1.01
C ASP A 151 -2.91 13.27 -2.03
N LEU A 152 -3.31 14.53 -1.81
CA LEU A 152 -4.17 15.34 -2.66
C LEU A 152 -3.38 16.50 -3.26
N PRO A 153 -3.70 16.95 -4.48
CA PRO A 153 -3.32 18.29 -4.91
C PRO A 153 -3.73 19.33 -3.85
N PRO A 154 -2.88 20.32 -3.51
CA PRO A 154 -3.21 21.33 -2.49
C PRO A 154 -4.53 22.06 -2.78
N ASP A 155 -4.83 22.31 -4.04
CA ASP A 155 -6.05 22.99 -4.51
C ASP A 155 -7.32 22.12 -4.42
N GLU A 156 -7.20 20.87 -3.98
CA GLU A 156 -8.29 19.96 -3.61
C GLU A 156 -8.33 19.65 -2.10
N LEU A 157 -7.41 20.17 -1.30
CA LEU A 157 -7.41 19.96 0.15
C LEU A 157 -8.31 20.99 0.86
N ASP A 158 -9.43 20.53 1.42
CA ASP A 158 -10.19 21.31 2.40
C ASP A 158 -9.47 21.27 3.76
N LEU A 159 -8.70 22.32 4.03
CA LEU A 159 -7.94 22.44 5.28
C LEU A 159 -8.84 22.56 6.52
N ALA A 160 -10.05 23.14 6.39
CA ALA A 160 -10.99 23.23 7.50
C ALA A 160 -11.58 21.85 7.81
N GLY A 161 -11.95 21.10 6.77
CA GLY A 161 -12.31 19.68 6.88
C GLY A 161 -11.18 18.86 7.50
N ALA A 162 -9.94 19.06 7.05
CA ALA A 162 -8.76 18.35 7.57
C ALA A 162 -8.54 18.60 9.07
N ARG A 163 -8.68 19.85 9.54
CA ARG A 163 -8.59 20.15 10.98
C ARG A 163 -9.65 19.43 11.82
N ARG A 164 -10.83 19.17 11.25
CA ARG A 164 -11.94 18.51 11.96
C ARG A 164 -11.83 16.98 11.92
N PHE A 165 -11.48 16.42 10.77
CA PHE A 165 -11.56 14.97 10.52
C PHE A 165 -10.20 14.26 10.54
N GLN A 166 -9.11 15.01 10.41
CA GLN A 166 -7.73 14.51 10.45
C GLN A 166 -6.81 15.48 11.23
N PRO A 167 -7.19 15.87 12.48
CA PRO A 167 -6.40 16.81 13.27
C PRO A 167 -4.95 16.36 13.48
N GLU A 168 -4.71 15.05 13.54
CA GLU A 168 -3.39 14.44 13.66
C GLU A 168 -2.50 14.69 12.45
N ARG A 169 -3.06 15.12 11.31
CA ARG A 169 -2.27 15.51 10.12
C ARG A 169 -1.95 16.99 10.07
N ILE A 170 -2.47 17.80 11.00
CA ILE A 170 -2.15 19.21 11.06
C ILE A 170 -0.86 19.41 11.85
N ILE A 171 0.07 20.15 11.28
CA ILE A 171 1.39 20.39 11.84
C ILE A 171 1.69 21.89 11.89
N GLN A 172 2.66 22.26 12.71
CA GLN A 172 3.39 23.51 12.61
C GLN A 172 4.78 23.25 12.06
N TRP A 173 5.33 24.21 11.33
CA TRP A 173 6.66 24.09 10.77
C TRP A 173 7.47 25.37 11.01
N ARG A 174 8.79 25.21 11.06
CA ARG A 174 9.74 26.32 11.08
C ARG A 174 11.03 25.91 10.39
N ARG A 175 11.84 26.91 10.06
CA ARG A 175 13.22 26.72 9.64
C ARG A 175 14.15 27.05 10.81
N GLN A 176 15.03 26.14 11.18
CA GLN A 176 16.07 26.37 12.19
C GLN A 176 17.43 26.19 11.53
N GLY A 177 18.09 27.31 11.19
CA GLY A 177 19.31 27.28 10.37
C GLY A 177 19.04 26.70 8.98
N SER A 178 19.76 25.63 8.64
CA SER A 178 19.58 24.88 7.39
C SER A 178 18.49 23.80 7.46
N ASP A 179 18.00 23.49 8.66
CA ASP A 179 17.11 22.37 8.90
C ASP A 179 15.63 22.76 8.88
N TRP A 180 14.80 21.81 8.46
CA TRP A 180 13.36 21.89 8.56
C TRP A 180 12.89 21.20 9.82
N GLN A 181 12.05 21.88 10.59
CA GLN A 181 11.43 21.30 11.77
C GLN A 181 9.93 21.34 11.66
N ILE A 182 9.31 20.25 12.07
CA ILE A 182 7.86 20.13 12.17
C ILE A 182 7.50 19.72 13.59
N ARG A 183 6.29 20.05 14.02
CA ARG A 183 5.68 19.51 15.23
C ARG A 183 4.20 19.30 15.00
N ASP A 184 3.63 18.33 15.68
CA ASP A 184 2.18 18.14 15.69
C ASP A 184 1.55 19.23 16.58
N LEU A 185 0.28 19.59 16.37
CA LEU A 185 -0.33 20.75 17.06
C LEU A 185 -0.33 20.63 18.59
N ASP A 186 -0.51 19.42 19.10
CA ASP A 186 -0.59 19.14 20.54
C ASP A 186 0.77 18.83 21.16
N ASP A 187 1.83 18.76 20.35
CA ASP A 187 3.18 18.45 20.79
C ASP A 187 3.98 19.72 21.09
N LYS A 188 4.81 19.65 22.14
CA LYS A 188 5.74 20.73 22.49
C LYS A 188 7.05 20.61 21.72
N ASP A 189 7.40 19.40 21.31
CA ASP A 189 8.72 19.09 20.78
C ASP A 189 8.80 19.25 19.27
N TRP A 190 9.85 19.93 18.82
CA TRP A 190 10.15 20.10 17.41
C TRP A 190 11.00 18.94 16.93
N ARG A 191 10.55 18.24 15.88
CA ARG A 191 11.32 17.19 15.21
C ARG A 191 11.96 17.73 13.93
N THR A 192 13.27 17.56 13.82
CA THR A 192 13.99 17.83 12.56
C THR A 192 13.65 16.75 11.54
N VAL A 193 13.31 17.18 10.32
CA VAL A 193 13.01 16.28 9.20
C VAL A 193 13.98 16.48 8.06
N GLN A 194 14.45 15.37 7.51
CA GLN A 194 15.18 15.41 6.25
C GLN A 194 14.19 15.66 5.11
N GLY A 195 14.47 16.68 4.32
CA GLY A 195 13.59 17.02 3.22
C GLY A 195 14.15 18.11 2.32
N ARG A 196 13.52 18.24 1.16
CA ARG A 196 13.79 19.31 0.19
C ARG A 196 12.50 19.91 -0.32
N PRO A 197 12.46 21.21 -0.63
CA PRO A 197 11.32 21.79 -1.33
C PRO A 197 11.07 21.07 -2.66
N ALA A 198 9.83 20.66 -2.86
CA ALA A 198 9.35 20.13 -4.13
C ALA A 198 9.01 21.28 -5.08
N LEU A 199 8.97 21.00 -6.38
CA LEU A 199 8.61 21.97 -7.41
C LEU A 199 7.31 21.55 -8.11
N PRO A 200 6.42 22.50 -8.41
CA PRO A 200 5.26 22.22 -9.24
C PRO A 200 5.70 22.01 -10.70
N ALA A 201 4.85 21.35 -11.48
CA ALA A 201 4.95 21.39 -12.92
C ALA A 201 4.44 22.72 -13.48
N GLU A 202 4.86 23.06 -14.69
CA GLU A 202 4.14 24.04 -15.50
C GLU A 202 2.87 23.41 -16.09
N ALA A 203 1.84 24.23 -16.32
CA ALA A 203 0.62 23.74 -16.94
C ALA A 203 0.91 23.22 -18.36
N GLY A 204 0.52 21.98 -18.65
CA GLY A 204 0.80 21.34 -19.94
C GLY A 204 2.24 20.88 -20.14
N GLN A 205 3.10 21.00 -19.12
CA GLN A 205 4.48 20.55 -19.20
C GLN A 205 4.55 19.07 -19.60
N ARG A 206 5.46 18.76 -20.52
CA ARG A 206 5.78 17.39 -20.95
C ARG A 206 6.99 16.86 -20.21
N VAL A 207 6.93 15.58 -19.90
CA VAL A 207 8.01 14.81 -19.26
C VAL A 207 8.32 13.65 -20.18
N ASP A 208 9.60 13.46 -20.45
CA ASP A 208 10.09 12.29 -21.17
C ASP A 208 11.07 11.52 -20.29
N GLY A 209 10.73 10.27 -20.02
CA GLY A 209 11.58 9.36 -19.29
C GLY A 209 10.85 8.32 -18.45
N THR A 210 11.65 7.40 -17.97
CA THR A 210 11.23 6.31 -17.11
C THR A 210 11.51 6.67 -15.66
N PHE A 211 10.51 6.57 -14.81
CA PHE A 211 10.61 6.78 -13.36
C PHE A 211 10.20 5.51 -12.64
N THR A 212 11.07 5.03 -11.76
CA THR A 212 10.95 3.76 -11.06
C THR A 212 10.87 4.00 -9.56
N HIS A 213 9.88 3.40 -8.92
CA HIS A 213 9.80 3.21 -7.49
C HIS A 213 10.19 1.77 -7.17
N SER A 214 11.09 1.58 -6.22
CA SER A 214 11.46 0.26 -5.72
C SER A 214 11.32 0.24 -4.21
N TRP A 215 10.71 -0.82 -3.69
CA TRP A 215 10.59 -1.08 -2.27
C TRP A 215 11.09 -2.48 -1.96
N TYR A 216 11.74 -2.65 -0.83
CA TYR A 216 12.19 -3.94 -0.30
C TYR A 216 12.04 -3.96 1.23
N SER A 217 11.78 -5.16 1.75
CA SER A 217 11.86 -5.51 3.17
C SER A 217 12.84 -6.67 3.31
N ILE A 218 13.97 -6.41 3.99
CA ILE A 218 15.05 -7.39 4.18
C ILE A 218 14.57 -8.53 5.09
N LEU A 219 13.87 -8.18 6.18
CA LEU A 219 13.37 -9.17 7.15
C LEU A 219 12.19 -9.97 6.58
N GLY A 220 11.36 -9.32 5.75
CA GLY A 220 10.19 -9.93 5.11
C GLY A 220 10.45 -10.60 3.75
N GLY A 221 11.69 -10.60 3.25
CA GLY A 221 12.06 -11.24 1.97
C GLY A 221 11.23 -10.77 0.78
N SER A 222 10.71 -9.55 0.83
CA SER A 222 9.74 -9.02 -0.13
C SER A 222 10.30 -7.81 -0.84
N SER A 223 10.03 -7.68 -2.13
CA SER A 223 10.41 -6.55 -2.95
C SER A 223 9.33 -6.21 -3.96
N SER A 224 9.26 -4.95 -4.36
CA SER A 224 8.39 -4.49 -5.43
C SER A 224 9.07 -3.40 -6.23
N GLN A 225 8.72 -3.33 -7.50
CA GLN A 225 9.14 -2.32 -8.43
C GLN A 225 7.91 -1.88 -9.24
N ASN A 226 7.66 -0.57 -9.26
CA ASN A 226 6.64 0.06 -10.09
C ASN A 226 7.31 1.12 -10.95
N ARG A 227 6.90 1.25 -12.20
CA ARG A 227 7.52 2.12 -13.19
C ARG A 227 6.46 2.85 -13.99
N PHE A 228 6.66 4.16 -14.09
CA PHE A 228 6.01 5.01 -15.08
C PHE A 228 7.01 5.33 -16.18
N HIS A 229 6.58 5.20 -17.43
CA HIS A 229 7.29 5.77 -18.58
C HIS A 229 6.41 6.87 -19.13
N PHE A 230 6.86 8.12 -19.04
CA PHE A 230 6.19 9.27 -19.63
C PHE A 230 6.82 9.56 -20.98
N HIS A 231 5.96 9.76 -21.97
CA HIS A 231 6.35 10.15 -23.32
C HIS A 231 6.24 11.66 -23.47
N GLY A 232 7.12 12.23 -24.30
CA GLY A 232 7.12 13.66 -24.62
C GLY A 232 5.84 14.17 -25.32
N ASP A 233 5.02 13.28 -25.85
CA ASP A 233 3.74 13.59 -26.50
C ASP A 233 2.55 13.67 -25.50
N GLY A 234 2.78 13.34 -24.23
CA GLY A 234 1.73 13.31 -23.21
C GLY A 234 1.09 11.94 -22.99
N GLN A 235 1.62 10.86 -23.57
CA GLN A 235 1.23 9.50 -23.22
C GLN A 235 2.02 8.96 -22.03
N PHE A 236 1.49 7.98 -21.31
CA PHE A 236 2.23 7.24 -20.29
C PHE A 236 2.00 5.74 -20.39
N GLU A 237 2.96 4.99 -19.87
CA GLU A 237 2.87 3.55 -19.66
C GLU A 237 3.24 3.22 -18.22
N GLN A 238 2.54 2.24 -17.65
CA GLN A 238 2.79 1.73 -16.32
C GLN A 238 3.15 0.25 -16.37
N SER A 239 4.14 -0.14 -15.58
CA SER A 239 4.52 -1.54 -15.41
C SER A 239 5.04 -1.78 -14.01
N GLY A 240 4.96 -3.02 -13.55
CA GLY A 240 5.46 -3.35 -12.23
C GLY A 240 5.65 -4.83 -12.03
N ARG A 241 6.50 -5.15 -11.06
CA ARG A 241 6.75 -6.50 -10.60
C ARG A 241 6.95 -6.47 -9.09
N SER A 242 6.35 -7.42 -8.41
CA SER A 242 6.54 -7.60 -6.97
C SER A 242 6.82 -9.05 -6.67
N VAL A 243 7.74 -9.31 -5.76
CA VAL A 243 8.16 -10.62 -5.29
C VAL A 243 8.00 -10.64 -3.77
N PHE A 244 7.38 -11.66 -3.22
CA PHE A 244 7.13 -11.80 -1.79
C PHE A 244 7.65 -13.13 -1.34
N GLY A 245 8.61 -13.12 -0.43
CA GLY A 245 9.15 -14.30 0.22
C GLY A 245 8.57 -14.51 1.62
N THR A 246 8.76 -15.70 2.20
CA THR A 246 8.36 -15.99 3.59
C THR A 246 9.23 -15.31 4.65
N GLY A 247 10.22 -14.50 4.26
CA GLY A 247 11.10 -13.76 5.18
C GLY A 247 12.13 -14.65 5.91
N ALA A 248 13.13 -14.02 6.53
CA ALA A 248 14.28 -14.72 7.11
C ALA A 248 13.90 -15.62 8.30
N MET A 249 12.94 -15.18 9.12
CA MET A 249 12.50 -15.93 10.31
C MET A 249 11.72 -17.19 9.95
N ALA A 250 10.83 -17.14 8.96
CA ALA A 250 10.12 -18.32 8.51
C ALA A 250 11.05 -19.27 7.74
N ALA A 251 12.00 -18.74 6.97
CA ALA A 251 13.01 -19.55 6.30
C ALA A 251 13.90 -20.31 7.31
N ALA A 252 14.30 -19.65 8.41
CA ALA A 252 15.03 -20.29 9.51
C ALA A 252 14.22 -21.39 10.20
N ALA A 253 12.88 -21.26 10.23
CA ALA A 253 11.96 -22.28 10.72
C ALA A 253 11.62 -23.37 9.66
N GLY A 254 12.33 -23.42 8.53
CA GLY A 254 12.14 -24.42 7.47
C GLY A 254 10.99 -24.12 6.49
N VAL A 255 10.36 -22.95 6.60
CA VAL A 255 9.22 -22.54 5.76
C VAL A 255 9.68 -21.56 4.68
N THR A 256 9.74 -22.05 3.44
CA THR A 256 10.11 -21.24 2.27
C THR A 256 8.97 -21.20 1.24
N GLY A 257 8.54 -19.99 0.92
CA GLY A 257 7.51 -19.70 -0.07
C GLY A 257 7.81 -18.38 -0.77
N MET A 258 7.50 -18.30 -2.06
CA MET A 258 7.66 -17.10 -2.86
C MET A 258 6.44 -16.90 -3.74
N ALA A 259 5.90 -15.69 -3.79
CA ALA A 259 4.88 -15.26 -4.74
C ALA A 259 5.41 -14.10 -5.59
N THR A 260 5.19 -14.12 -6.89
CA THR A 260 5.53 -13.02 -7.80
C THR A 260 4.27 -12.54 -8.49
N THR A 261 4.05 -11.23 -8.51
CA THR A 261 3.03 -10.58 -9.35
C THR A 261 3.72 -9.65 -10.34
N SER A 262 3.18 -9.55 -11.56
CA SER A 262 3.69 -8.64 -12.58
C SER A 262 2.57 -8.08 -13.43
N TYR A 263 2.74 -6.85 -13.91
CA TYR A 263 1.88 -6.20 -14.88
C TYR A 263 2.68 -5.35 -15.86
N SER A 264 2.15 -5.16 -17.07
CA SER A 264 2.85 -4.46 -18.16
C SER A 264 1.88 -3.69 -19.06
N ARG A 265 2.44 -2.78 -19.87
CA ARG A 265 1.70 -2.02 -20.89
C ARG A 265 0.83 -2.89 -21.80
N GLY A 266 1.23 -4.14 -22.05
CA GLY A 266 0.49 -5.06 -22.92
C GLY A 266 -0.73 -5.69 -22.27
N GLY A 267 -1.09 -5.32 -21.03
CA GLY A 267 -2.22 -5.89 -20.28
C GLY A 267 -1.95 -7.29 -19.72
N SER A 268 -0.71 -7.77 -19.83
CA SER A 268 -0.31 -9.04 -19.23
C SER A 268 -0.22 -8.86 -17.73
N THR A 269 -1.05 -9.60 -16.99
CA THR A 269 -0.93 -9.76 -15.54
C THR A 269 -0.56 -11.21 -15.24
N GLY A 270 0.52 -11.40 -14.49
CA GLY A 270 1.04 -12.73 -14.15
C GLY A 270 1.22 -12.87 -12.65
N THR A 271 0.68 -13.94 -12.08
CA THR A 271 0.92 -14.32 -10.69
C THR A 271 1.49 -15.73 -10.65
N SER A 272 2.61 -15.94 -9.96
CA SER A 272 3.22 -17.25 -9.75
C SER A 272 3.61 -17.44 -8.30
N SER A 273 3.33 -18.59 -7.71
CA SER A 273 3.80 -18.96 -6.39
C SER A 273 4.57 -20.30 -6.41
N VAL A 274 5.61 -20.37 -5.57
CA VAL A 274 6.43 -21.56 -5.36
C VAL A 274 6.64 -21.75 -3.85
N SER A 275 6.59 -22.99 -3.37
CA SER A 275 6.95 -23.35 -2.00
C SER A 275 7.97 -24.48 -2.04
N ALA A 276 9.03 -24.42 -1.23
CA ALA A 276 10.09 -25.44 -1.28
C ALA A 276 9.76 -26.70 -0.47
N VAL A 277 8.63 -26.74 0.25
CA VAL A 277 8.23 -27.88 1.11
C VAL A 277 7.31 -28.88 0.40
N GLY A 278 7.43 -28.98 -0.92
CA GLY A 278 6.70 -29.93 -1.78
C GLY A 278 6.46 -29.33 -3.16
N ALA A 279 7.02 -29.98 -4.18
CA ALA A 279 6.96 -29.56 -5.58
C ALA A 279 5.51 -29.30 -6.05
N GLY A 280 5.17 -28.02 -6.14
CA GLY A 280 3.88 -27.54 -6.65
C GLY A 280 3.99 -26.06 -6.96
N ALA A 281 4.51 -25.73 -8.14
CA ALA A 281 4.47 -24.38 -8.68
C ALA A 281 3.06 -24.11 -9.20
N GLY A 282 2.36 -23.14 -8.59
CA GLY A 282 1.03 -22.71 -9.03
C GLY A 282 1.12 -21.33 -9.64
N GLY A 283 0.87 -21.20 -10.95
CA GLY A 283 0.94 -19.91 -11.65
C GLY A 283 -0.25 -19.68 -12.55
N GLY A 284 -0.91 -18.53 -12.39
CA GLY A 284 -1.98 -18.06 -13.26
C GLY A 284 -1.49 -16.84 -14.03
N THR A 285 -1.34 -16.96 -15.35
CA THR A 285 -1.09 -15.80 -16.22
C THR A 285 -2.40 -15.44 -16.91
N LYS A 286 -2.93 -14.24 -16.66
CA LYS A 286 -4.02 -13.67 -17.45
C LYS A 286 -3.41 -12.68 -18.45
N ARG A 287 -3.37 -13.07 -19.72
CA ARG A 287 -3.09 -12.15 -20.82
C ARG A 287 -4.38 -11.45 -21.23
N ARG A 288 -4.62 -10.23 -20.73
CA ARG A 288 -5.56 -9.31 -21.40
C ARG A 288 -4.80 -8.61 -22.51
N ARG A 289 -5.34 -8.60 -23.73
CA ARG A 289 -4.64 -8.06 -24.93
C ARG A 289 -4.77 -6.55 -25.11
N ASN A 290 -5.35 -5.81 -24.18
CA ASN A 290 -5.69 -4.40 -24.42
C ASN A 290 -4.90 -3.37 -23.61
N GLY A 291 -4.08 -3.73 -22.62
CA GLY A 291 -3.15 -2.77 -21.97
C GLY A 291 -3.78 -1.56 -21.26
N ALA A 292 -5.09 -1.40 -21.38
CA ALA A 292 -5.79 -0.14 -21.23
C ALA A 292 -5.84 0.35 -19.78
N ASP A 293 -5.65 -0.57 -18.83
CA ASP A 293 -5.52 -0.25 -17.41
C ASP A 293 -4.16 0.38 -17.07
N PHE A 294 -3.15 0.25 -17.94
CA PHE A 294 -1.75 0.63 -17.67
C PHE A 294 -1.18 1.60 -18.70
N THR A 295 -2.00 2.11 -19.60
CA THR A 295 -1.62 3.05 -20.66
C THR A 295 -2.66 4.16 -20.72
N GLY A 296 -2.26 5.30 -21.25
CA GLY A 296 -3.17 6.44 -21.40
C GLY A 296 -2.44 7.74 -21.63
N ARG A 297 -3.16 8.84 -21.37
CA ARG A 297 -2.64 10.21 -21.47
C ARG A 297 -2.51 10.85 -20.10
N TYR A 298 -1.58 11.79 -20.00
CA TYR A 298 -1.42 12.61 -18.83
C TYR A 298 -1.32 14.10 -19.20
N ARG A 299 -1.74 14.93 -18.24
CA ARG A 299 -1.57 16.38 -18.32
C ARG A 299 -1.17 16.91 -16.95
N LEU A 300 -0.09 17.67 -16.92
CA LEU A 300 0.39 18.31 -15.71
C LEU A 300 -0.30 19.66 -15.49
N GLU A 301 -0.70 19.91 -14.25
CA GLU A 301 -1.40 21.09 -13.78
C GLU A 301 -0.80 21.52 -12.44
N ARG A 302 0.32 22.25 -12.45
CA ARG A 302 0.96 22.72 -11.20
C ARG A 302 1.30 21.54 -10.28
N TRP A 303 0.58 21.41 -9.16
CA TRP A 303 0.74 20.36 -8.16
C TRP A 303 -0.10 19.11 -8.46
N ALA A 304 -0.70 19.02 -9.64
CA ALA A 304 -1.53 17.89 -10.02
C ALA A 304 -1.10 17.29 -11.36
N MET A 305 -1.40 16.00 -11.50
CA MET A 305 -1.40 15.30 -12.77
C MET A 305 -2.79 14.74 -13.00
N VAL A 306 -3.39 15.11 -14.13
CA VAL A 306 -4.60 14.48 -14.64
C VAL A 306 -4.16 13.28 -15.48
N VAL A 307 -4.66 12.11 -15.14
CA VAL A 307 -4.42 10.83 -15.80
C VAL A 307 -5.72 10.40 -16.43
N GLU A 308 -5.70 10.10 -17.73
CA GLU A 308 -6.80 9.50 -18.47
C GLU A 308 -6.30 8.18 -19.03
N ARG A 309 -6.74 7.07 -18.44
CA ARG A 309 -6.38 5.73 -18.88
C ARG A 309 -7.19 5.33 -20.10
N ASP A 310 -6.61 4.49 -20.95
CA ASP A 310 -7.29 3.99 -22.16
C ASP A 310 -8.53 3.13 -21.83
N ASN A 311 -8.70 2.69 -20.57
CA ASN A 311 -9.91 2.03 -20.09
C ASN A 311 -11.06 3.00 -19.77
N GLY A 312 -10.86 4.31 -19.97
CA GLY A 312 -11.84 5.38 -19.69
C GLY A 312 -11.79 5.93 -18.27
N GLU A 313 -10.92 5.40 -17.40
CA GLU A 313 -10.75 5.92 -16.04
C GLU A 313 -9.98 7.23 -16.05
N GLN A 314 -10.55 8.25 -15.40
CA GLN A 314 -9.91 9.54 -15.21
C GLN A 314 -9.63 9.80 -13.73
N GLN A 315 -8.42 10.24 -13.42
CA GLN A 315 -8.01 10.59 -12.07
C GLN A 315 -7.19 11.88 -12.06
N ARG A 316 -7.36 12.71 -11.03
CA ARG A 316 -6.46 13.83 -10.73
C ARG A 316 -5.72 13.51 -9.43
N VAL A 317 -4.39 13.46 -9.51
CA VAL A 317 -3.53 13.05 -8.40
C VAL A 317 -2.47 14.11 -8.10
N LEU A 318 -2.00 14.14 -6.86
CA LEU A 318 -0.85 14.97 -6.47
C LEU A 318 0.34 14.66 -7.39
N PHE A 319 1.00 15.71 -7.88
CA PHE A 319 2.21 15.63 -8.67
C PHE A 319 3.22 16.67 -8.20
N ALA A 320 4.49 16.27 -8.02
CA ALA A 320 5.56 17.21 -7.74
C ALA A 320 6.92 16.70 -8.25
N PHE A 321 7.80 17.59 -8.68
CA PHE A 321 9.20 17.28 -8.97
C PHE A 321 10.07 17.39 -7.72
N SER A 322 11.10 16.56 -7.67
CA SER A 322 12.10 16.60 -6.61
C SER A 322 13.18 17.65 -6.91
N GLY A 323 12.94 18.90 -6.54
CA GLY A 323 13.88 19.99 -6.80
C GLY A 323 14.16 20.25 -8.30
N PRO A 324 15.15 21.12 -8.61
CA PRO A 324 15.33 21.67 -9.95
C PRO A 324 15.84 20.66 -10.99
N GLU A 325 16.54 19.62 -10.57
CA GLU A 325 17.07 18.59 -11.49
C GLU A 325 15.98 17.67 -12.04
N ARG A 326 14.78 17.65 -11.44
CA ARG A 326 13.61 16.86 -11.88
C ARG A 326 13.91 15.37 -12.09
N ARG A 327 14.90 14.83 -11.37
CA ARG A 327 15.31 13.41 -11.42
C ARG A 327 14.32 12.47 -10.74
N SER A 328 13.45 12.99 -9.87
CA SER A 328 12.40 12.22 -9.22
C SER A 328 11.07 12.96 -9.27
N VAL A 329 9.97 12.21 -9.29
CA VAL A 329 8.59 12.71 -9.27
C VAL A 329 7.81 12.05 -8.14
N PHE A 330 6.97 12.82 -7.46
CA PHE A 330 6.04 12.31 -6.46
C PHE A 330 4.67 12.24 -7.12
N ILE A 331 4.03 11.08 -7.10
CA ILE A 331 2.71 10.86 -7.72
C ILE A 331 1.80 10.25 -6.66
N LYS A 332 0.69 10.92 -6.34
CA LYS A 332 -0.28 10.57 -5.29
C LYS A 332 0.37 10.51 -3.91
N ASP A 333 0.98 9.40 -3.56
CA ASP A 333 1.59 9.10 -2.27
C ASP A 333 2.98 8.45 -2.38
N THR A 334 3.52 8.35 -3.60
CA THR A 334 4.71 7.56 -3.89
C THR A 334 5.75 8.36 -4.68
N GLY A 335 7.01 8.30 -4.24
CA GLY A 335 8.15 8.85 -4.97
C GLY A 335 8.73 7.87 -5.99
N TYR A 336 9.03 8.36 -7.19
CA TYR A 336 9.65 7.63 -8.30
C TYR A 336 10.91 8.35 -8.76
N SER A 337 11.99 7.63 -9.02
CA SER A 337 13.26 8.21 -9.49
C SER A 337 13.64 7.69 -10.87
N LYS A 338 14.29 8.53 -11.67
CA LYS A 338 14.79 8.19 -13.01
C LYS A 338 15.86 7.11 -12.96
#